data_AF-A0A9Q3CPT0-F1
#
_entry.id   AF-A0A9Q3CPT0-F1
#
_cell.length_a   1.000
_cell.length_b   1.000
_cell.length_c   1.000
_cell.angle_alpha   90.00
_cell.angle_beta   90.00
_cell.angle_gamma   90.00
#
_symmetry.space_group_name_H-M   'P 1'
#
loop_
_entity.id
_entity.type
_entity.pdbx_description
1 polymer ?
#
loop_
_entity_poly.entity_id
_entity_poly.type
_entity_poly.pdbx_seq_one_letter_code
_entity_poly.pdbx_strand_id
1 'polypeptide(L)'
;MNGRTILPIEGVQFNSASNNMYPLGILDTNIVFPHPAGSVRMKTEIVVMGNCTSQHIIHGNDYLNIYGIDINNHKYRYLTIGENKRHKFDFSNMPKQLSIISSVKDTYNKEFVANQLFEAQINPSLSLKMRHDLIDVSYTYKNHFASNNEPLGTIEGNEVDISLDIDRP
;
A
#
# COMPACT_ATOMS: atom_id res chain seq x y z
N MET A 1 23.71 3.83 1.25
CA MET A 1 22.50 4.67 1.36
C MET A 1 21.92 4.83 -0.04
N ASN A 2 20.96 4.00 -0.45
CA ASN A 2 20.32 4.15 -1.76
C ASN A 2 18.83 4.44 -1.54
N GLY A 3 18.53 5.68 -1.13
CA GLY A 3 17.16 6.18 -1.23
C GLY A 3 16.79 6.18 -2.70
N ARG A 4 15.79 5.39 -3.09
CA ARG A 4 15.29 5.41 -4.47
C ARG A 4 14.65 6.78 -4.70
N THR A 5 15.34 7.64 -5.43
CA THR A 5 14.85 8.97 -5.80
C THR A 5 13.79 8.82 -6.87
N ILE A 6 12.59 9.31 -6.60
CA ILE A 6 11.55 9.49 -7.62
C ILE A 6 12.05 10.58 -8.57
N LEU A 7 12.09 10.30 -9.88
CA LEU A 7 12.48 11.24 -10.91
C LEU A 7 11.40 12.30 -11.12
N PRO A 8 11.76 13.56 -11.42
CA PRO A 8 10.77 14.60 -11.67
C PRO A 8 9.93 14.30 -12.91
N ILE A 9 8.69 14.76 -12.90
CA ILE A 9 7.77 14.69 -14.04
C ILE A 9 7.22 16.09 -14.31
N GLU A 10 7.41 16.60 -15.53
CA GLU A 10 6.99 17.95 -15.91
C GLU A 10 6.16 17.91 -17.19
N GLY A 11 5.13 18.76 -17.26
CA GLY A 11 4.35 18.97 -18.48
C GLY A 11 3.38 17.85 -18.87
N VAL A 12 3.20 16.81 -18.04
CA VAL A 12 2.27 15.70 -18.33
C VAL A 12 1.02 15.81 -17.47
N GLN A 13 -0.15 15.82 -18.11
CA GLN A 13 -1.44 15.75 -17.43
C GLN A 13 -1.97 14.32 -17.45
N PHE A 14 -2.41 13.83 -16.29
CA PHE A 14 -3.05 12.54 -16.15
C PHE A 14 -4.49 12.74 -15.71
N ASN A 15 -5.41 12.06 -16.39
CA ASN A 15 -6.83 12.11 -16.09
C ASN A 15 -7.34 10.69 -15.84
N SER A 16 -8.14 10.53 -14.79
CA SER A 16 -8.97 9.34 -14.59
C SER A 16 -10.37 9.58 -15.15
N ALA A 17 -11.22 8.55 -15.12
CA ALA A 17 -12.62 8.71 -15.50
C ALA A 17 -13.40 9.69 -14.60
N SER A 18 -12.91 9.94 -13.38
CA SER A 18 -13.66 10.68 -12.36
C SER A 18 -13.01 12.01 -11.98
N ASN A 19 -11.68 12.12 -12.05
CA ASN A 19 -10.93 13.26 -11.55
C ASN A 19 -9.57 13.41 -12.28
N ASN A 20 -8.99 14.60 -12.17
CA ASN A 20 -7.59 14.83 -12.52
C ASN A 20 -6.67 14.07 -11.55
N MET A 21 -5.59 13.51 -12.08
CA MET A 21 -4.59 12.77 -11.30
C MET A 21 -3.38 13.66 -11.02
N TYR A 22 -2.82 13.53 -9.82
CA TYR A 22 -1.67 14.31 -9.36
C TYR A 22 -0.39 13.46 -9.40
N PRO A 23 0.46 13.61 -10.43
CA PRO A 23 1.69 12.85 -10.53
C PRO A 23 2.75 13.43 -9.58
N LEU A 24 3.38 12.56 -8.79
CA LEU A 24 4.48 12.89 -7.89
C LEU A 24 5.85 12.74 -8.56
N GLY A 25 5.93 11.91 -9.60
CA GLY A 25 7.15 11.65 -10.36
C GLY A 25 7.21 10.25 -10.95
N ILE A 26 8.39 9.84 -11.41
CA ILE A 26 8.61 8.58 -12.11
C ILE A 26 9.55 7.68 -11.30
N LEU A 27 9.16 6.41 -11.14
CA LEU A 27 9.98 5.35 -10.59
C LEU A 27 10.48 4.46 -11.73
N ASP A 28 11.77 4.52 -12.05
CA ASP A 28 12.44 3.55 -12.94
C ASP A 28 12.76 2.28 -12.13
N THR A 29 12.16 1.16 -12.54
CA THR A 29 12.37 -0.14 -11.88
C THR A 29 12.17 -1.29 -12.87
N ASN A 30 12.65 -2.47 -12.48
CA ASN A 30 12.32 -3.69 -13.20
C ASN A 30 11.14 -4.40 -12.52
N ILE A 31 10.14 -4.79 -13.29
CA ILE A 31 9.12 -5.75 -12.84
C ILE A 31 9.52 -7.13 -13.36
N VAL A 32 9.57 -8.10 -12.44
CA VAL A 32 9.93 -9.49 -12.74
C VAL A 32 8.70 -10.36 -12.57
N PHE A 33 8.32 -11.05 -13.64
CA PHE A 33 7.26 -12.05 -13.66
C PHE A 33 7.90 -13.44 -13.53
N PRO A 34 7.87 -14.05 -12.33
CA PRO A 34 8.47 -15.36 -12.12
C PRO A 34 7.68 -16.44 -12.87
N HIS A 35 8.37 -17.31 -13.60
CA HIS A 35 7.76 -18.42 -14.32
C HIS A 35 8.69 -19.65 -14.33
N PRO A 36 8.17 -20.88 -14.19
CA PRO A 36 9.00 -22.09 -14.14
C PRO A 36 9.88 -22.31 -15.38
N ALA A 37 9.42 -21.87 -16.56
CA ALA A 37 10.17 -21.97 -17.81
C ALA A 37 11.21 -20.84 -18.02
N GLY A 38 11.36 -19.95 -17.04
CA GLY A 38 12.22 -18.76 -17.12
C GLY A 38 11.44 -17.49 -16.76
N SER A 39 11.94 -16.74 -15.78
CA SER A 39 11.32 -15.48 -15.37
C SER A 39 11.46 -14.41 -16.46
N VAL A 40 10.40 -13.63 -16.66
CA VAL A 40 10.40 -12.50 -17.58
C VAL A 40 10.73 -11.23 -16.78
N ARG A 41 11.70 -10.44 -17.23
CA ARG A 41 12.06 -9.15 -16.65
C ARG A 41 11.70 -8.04 -17.62
N MET A 42 10.89 -7.09 -17.17
CA MET A 42 10.51 -5.90 -17.92
C MET A 42 11.11 -4.68 -17.24
N LYS A 43 11.81 -3.84 -18.01
CA LYS A 43 12.22 -2.52 -17.57
C LYS A 43 11.02 -1.58 -17.70
N THR A 44 10.66 -0.91 -16.62
CA THR A 44 9.43 -0.12 -16.53
C THR A 44 9.65 1.19 -15.80
N GLU A 45 9.13 2.25 -16.37
CA GLU A 45 8.92 3.55 -15.74
C GLU A 45 7.48 3.61 -15.23
N ILE A 46 7.32 3.76 -13.92
CA ILE A 46 6.02 3.81 -13.26
C ILE A 46 5.79 5.24 -12.78
N VAL A 47 4.69 5.85 -13.20
CA VAL A 47 4.28 7.16 -12.66
C VAL A 47 3.67 6.96 -11.27
N VAL A 48 4.26 7.60 -10.28
CA VAL A 48 3.76 7.60 -8.91
C VAL A 48 2.69 8.67 -8.78
N MET A 49 1.49 8.29 -8.33
CA MET A 49 0.34 9.19 -8.22
C MET A 49 0.00 9.45 -6.76
N GLY A 50 -0.17 10.71 -6.38
CA GLY A 50 -0.48 11.10 -4.99
C GLY A 50 -1.95 10.92 -4.60
N ASN A 51 -2.86 10.91 -5.57
CA ASN A 51 -4.31 10.80 -5.36
C ASN A 51 -4.93 9.55 -6.00
N CYS A 52 -4.12 8.51 -6.27
CA CYS A 52 -4.61 7.23 -6.78
C CYS A 52 -5.11 6.34 -5.65
N THR A 53 -6.32 5.80 -5.77
CA THR A 53 -6.92 4.88 -4.78
C THR A 53 -6.68 3.40 -5.10
N SER A 54 -6.10 3.09 -6.27
CA SER A 54 -5.81 1.71 -6.67
C SER A 54 -4.67 1.13 -5.83
N GLN A 55 -4.89 -0.06 -5.28
CA GLN A 55 -3.83 -0.87 -4.64
C GLN A 55 -3.00 -1.68 -5.64
N HIS A 56 -3.32 -1.58 -6.93
CA HIS A 56 -2.68 -2.33 -8.00
C HIS A 56 -1.85 -1.41 -8.89
N ILE A 57 -0.70 -1.92 -9.34
CA ILE A 57 0.05 -1.31 -10.44
C ILE A 57 -0.76 -1.47 -11.73
N ILE A 58 -0.93 -0.37 -12.46
CA ILE A 58 -1.64 -0.36 -13.73
C ILE A 58 -0.59 -0.38 -14.84
N HIS A 59 -0.58 -1.46 -15.62
CA HIS A 59 0.17 -1.53 -16.87
C HIS A 59 -0.68 -0.97 -18.00
N GLY A 60 -0.21 0.10 -18.64
CA GLY A 60 -0.88 0.72 -19.78
C GLY A 60 -0.68 -0.07 -21.07
N ASN A 61 -1.41 0.36 -22.11
CA ASN A 61 -1.34 -0.23 -23.45
C ASN A 61 0.05 -0.11 -24.09
N ASP A 62 0.79 0.94 -23.73
CA ASP A 62 2.19 1.14 -24.11
C ASP A 62 3.03 -0.10 -23.78
N TYR A 63 2.98 -0.55 -22.52
CA TYR A 63 3.72 -1.73 -22.08
C TYR A 63 3.13 -3.04 -22.60
N LEU A 64 1.80 -3.11 -22.79
CA LEU A 64 1.20 -4.29 -23.43
C LEU A 64 1.77 -4.48 -24.84
N ASN A 65 1.90 -3.40 -25.60
CA ASN A 65 2.44 -3.43 -26.96
C ASN A 65 3.96 -3.69 -26.98
N ILE A 66 4.74 -2.99 -26.15
CA ILE A 66 6.21 -3.11 -26.14
C ILE A 66 6.65 -4.54 -25.76
N TYR A 67 5.98 -5.16 -24.81
CA TYR A 67 6.35 -6.49 -24.31
C TYR A 67 5.52 -7.63 -24.90
N GLY A 68 4.62 -7.34 -25.85
CA GLY A 68 3.75 -8.34 -26.47
C GLY A 68 2.92 -9.09 -25.43
N ILE A 69 2.22 -8.36 -24.57
CA ILE A 69 1.38 -8.93 -23.52
C ILE A 69 -0.02 -9.18 -24.09
N ASP A 70 -0.38 -10.46 -24.21
CA ASP A 70 -1.71 -10.87 -24.63
C ASP A 70 -2.52 -11.34 -23.44
N ILE A 71 -3.77 -10.88 -23.32
CA ILE A 71 -4.72 -11.31 -22.29
C ILE A 71 -5.77 -12.20 -22.94
N ASN A 72 -5.85 -13.47 -22.51
CA ASN A 72 -6.84 -14.42 -23.00
C ASN A 72 -7.94 -14.63 -21.94
N ASN A 73 -9.19 -14.44 -22.34
CA ASN A 73 -10.38 -14.55 -21.48
C ASN A 73 -11.37 -15.62 -21.96
N HIS A 74 -10.99 -16.53 -22.87
CA HIS A 74 -11.93 -17.51 -23.42
C HIS A 74 -12.23 -18.65 -22.44
N LYS A 75 -11.49 -19.78 -22.54
CA LYS A 75 -11.76 -20.99 -21.76
C LYS A 75 -11.07 -20.97 -20.40
N TYR A 76 -9.92 -20.30 -20.34
CA TYR A 76 -9.13 -20.08 -19.13
C TYR A 76 -8.63 -18.64 -19.17
N ARG A 77 -8.61 -17.99 -18.01
CA ARG A 77 -8.07 -16.65 -17.91
C ARG A 77 -6.58 -16.74 -17.69
N TYR A 78 -5.79 -16.26 -18.64
CA TYR A 78 -4.33 -16.18 -18.51
C TYR A 78 -3.78 -15.02 -19.34
N LEU A 79 -2.58 -14.58 -19.01
CA LEU A 79 -1.80 -13.70 -19.87
C LEU A 79 -0.56 -14.41 -20.41
N THR A 80 -0.08 -13.99 -21.57
CA THR A 80 1.24 -14.35 -22.11
C THR A 80 2.08 -13.11 -22.28
N ILE A 81 3.40 -13.23 -22.13
CA ILE A 81 4.34 -12.14 -22.35
C ILE A 81 5.34 -12.56 -23.43
N GLY A 82 5.41 -11.79 -24.50
CA GLY A 82 6.22 -12.05 -25.69
C GLY A 82 5.63 -13.09 -26.63
N GLU A 83 6.29 -13.32 -27.76
CA GLU A 83 5.83 -14.24 -28.82
C GLU A 83 5.79 -15.71 -28.37
N ASN A 84 6.54 -16.05 -27.33
CA ASN A 84 6.67 -17.42 -26.86
C ASN A 84 5.52 -17.77 -25.91
N LYS A 85 4.48 -18.42 -26.45
CA LYS A 85 3.30 -18.95 -25.72
C LYS A 85 3.64 -19.95 -24.58
N ARG A 86 4.92 -20.18 -24.28
CA ARG A 86 5.41 -20.97 -23.14
C ARG A 86 5.31 -20.21 -21.82
N HIS A 87 5.35 -18.88 -21.81
CA HIS A 87 5.19 -18.06 -20.60
C HIS A 87 3.72 -17.72 -20.38
N LYS A 88 2.93 -18.72 -19.97
CA LYS A 88 1.52 -18.52 -19.62
C LYS A 88 1.39 -18.29 -18.13
N PHE A 89 0.84 -17.15 -17.76
CA PHE A 89 0.57 -16.80 -16.37
C PHE A 89 -0.93 -16.92 -16.13
N ASP A 90 -1.32 -17.97 -15.43
CA ASP A 90 -2.71 -18.25 -15.10
C ASP A 90 -3.17 -17.41 -13.90
N PHE A 91 -4.37 -16.84 -13.99
CA PHE A 91 -4.96 -16.06 -12.90
C PHE A 91 -5.65 -16.94 -11.84
N SER A 92 -5.94 -18.21 -12.14
CA SER A 92 -6.74 -19.11 -11.28
C SER A 92 -6.04 -19.52 -9.98
N ASN A 93 -4.70 -19.53 -9.96
CA ASN A 93 -3.88 -19.92 -8.80
C ASN A 93 -3.16 -18.75 -8.14
N MET A 94 -3.62 -17.51 -8.37
CA MET A 94 -3.06 -16.36 -7.66
C MET A 94 -3.38 -16.48 -6.17
N PRO A 95 -2.38 -16.44 -5.26
CA PRO A 95 -2.66 -16.37 -3.84
C PRO A 95 -3.52 -15.13 -3.60
N LYS A 96 -4.71 -15.32 -3.01
CA LYS A 96 -5.71 -14.26 -2.76
C LYS A 96 -5.18 -13.13 -1.85
N GLN A 97 -4.02 -13.33 -1.24
CA GLN A 97 -3.28 -12.31 -0.53
C GLN A 97 -1.87 -12.25 -1.13
N LEU A 98 -1.56 -11.14 -1.79
CA LEU A 98 -0.18 -10.68 -1.87
C LEU A 98 0.30 -10.60 -0.41
N SER A 99 1.25 -11.44 -0.03
CA SER A 99 1.95 -11.25 1.23
C SER A 99 2.57 -9.85 1.16
N ILE A 100 1.98 -8.91 1.89
CA ILE A 100 2.54 -7.57 2.03
C ILE A 100 3.98 -7.80 2.46
N ILE A 101 4.92 -7.47 1.57
CA ILE A 101 6.35 -7.62 1.79
C ILE A 101 6.62 -6.98 3.15
N SER A 102 7.22 -7.73 4.09
CA SER A 102 7.37 -7.33 5.50
C SER A 102 7.89 -5.89 5.68
N SER A 103 8.75 -5.42 4.76
CA SER A 103 9.26 -4.06 4.72
C SER A 103 8.19 -2.96 4.58
N VAL A 104 7.08 -3.25 3.91
CA VAL A 104 5.95 -2.32 3.73
C VAL A 104 5.10 -2.24 5.00
N LYS A 105 4.86 -3.38 5.67
CA LYS A 105 4.23 -3.39 7.01
C LYS A 105 5.02 -2.56 8.01
N ASP A 106 6.35 -2.71 8.03
CA ASP A 106 7.23 -1.93 8.92
C ASP A 106 7.15 -0.42 8.68
N THR A 107 6.87 0.01 7.44
CA THR A 107 6.78 1.45 7.10
C THR A 107 5.44 2.02 7.57
N TYR A 108 4.33 1.33 7.31
CA TYR A 108 3.01 1.75 7.80
C TYR A 108 2.89 1.69 9.32
N ASN A 109 3.51 0.69 9.96
CA ASN A 109 3.57 0.61 11.42
C ASN A 109 4.35 1.80 12.01
N LYS A 110 5.44 2.25 11.37
CA LYS A 110 6.20 3.43 11.83
C LYS A 110 5.40 4.72 11.70
N GLU A 111 4.70 4.92 10.58
CA GLU A 111 3.82 6.09 10.40
C GLU A 111 2.64 6.07 11.38
N PHE A 112 2.02 4.92 11.59
CA PHE A 112 0.95 4.75 12.58
C PHE A 112 1.43 5.06 14.00
N VAL A 113 2.62 4.58 14.37
CA VAL A 113 3.21 4.88 15.68
C VAL A 113 3.52 6.38 15.81
N ALA A 114 4.10 6.99 14.78
CA ALA A 114 4.48 8.41 14.81
C ALA A 114 3.28 9.38 14.81
N ASN A 115 2.16 9.00 14.18
CA ASN A 115 1.03 9.91 14.00
C ASN A 115 -0.12 9.65 14.98
N GLN A 116 -0.34 8.39 15.40
CA GLN A 116 -1.48 8.02 16.23
C GLN A 116 -1.11 7.47 17.61
N LEU A 117 0.08 6.88 17.77
CA LEU A 117 0.54 6.37 19.07
C LEU A 117 1.66 7.22 19.69
N PHE A 118 1.90 8.44 19.20
CA PHE A 118 3.00 9.26 19.71
C PHE A 118 2.79 9.69 21.17
N GLU A 119 1.53 9.86 21.59
CA GLU A 119 1.16 10.14 22.98
C GLU A 119 0.86 8.86 23.79
N ALA A 120 0.85 7.69 23.15
CA ALA A 120 0.50 6.43 23.80
C ALA A 120 1.63 5.99 24.75
N GLN A 121 1.31 5.89 26.04
CA GLN A 121 2.24 5.38 27.04
C GLN A 121 2.17 3.84 27.11
N ILE A 122 3.01 3.18 26.32
CA ILE A 122 3.16 1.72 26.36
C ILE A 122 4.07 1.34 27.55
N ASN A 123 3.63 0.38 28.36
CA ASN A 123 4.36 -0.08 29.55
C ASN A 123 5.81 -0.47 29.20
N PRO A 124 6.83 0.13 29.85
CA PRO A 124 8.24 -0.12 29.55
C PRO A 124 8.70 -1.54 29.92
N SER A 125 7.93 -2.28 30.72
CA SER A 125 8.21 -3.66 31.11
C SER A 125 7.91 -4.68 30.01
N LEU A 126 7.27 -4.25 28.91
CA LEU A 126 6.96 -5.13 27.78
C LEU A 126 8.23 -5.47 26.99
N SER A 127 8.38 -6.75 26.65
CA SER A 127 9.46 -7.18 25.74
C SER A 127 9.28 -6.57 24.35
N LEU A 128 10.38 -6.44 23.60
CA LEU A 128 10.36 -5.92 22.22
C LEU A 128 9.37 -6.66 21.33
N LYS A 129 9.25 -7.98 21.48
CA LYS A 129 8.31 -8.81 20.74
C LYS A 129 6.87 -8.47 21.11
N MET A 130 6.55 -8.42 22.41
CA MET A 130 5.20 -8.09 22.87
C MET A 130 4.78 -6.68 22.45
N ARG A 131 5.73 -5.74 22.44
CA ARG A 131 5.49 -4.38 21.95
C ARG A 131 5.19 -4.36 20.45
N HIS A 132 5.90 -5.15 19.67
CA HIS A 132 5.64 -5.27 18.23
C HIS A 132 4.27 -5.91 17.97
N ASP A 133 3.97 -7.01 18.66
CA ASP A 133 2.69 -7.72 18.56
C ASP A 133 1.51 -6.79 18.93
N LEU A 134 1.68 -5.97 19.97
CA LEU A 134 0.69 -4.97 20.38
C LEU A 134 0.44 -3.92 19.28
N ILE A 135 1.52 -3.35 18.71
CA ILE A 135 1.41 -2.35 17.63
C ILE A 135 0.74 -2.97 16.40
N ASP A 136 1.07 -4.21 16.06
CA ASP A 136 0.47 -4.93 14.93
C ASP A 136 -1.04 -5.15 15.13
N VAL A 137 -1.45 -5.56 16.33
CA VAL A 137 -2.87 -5.72 16.67
C VAL A 137 -3.58 -4.37 16.60
N SER A 138 -3.02 -3.33 17.22
CA SER A 138 -3.58 -1.98 17.17
C SER A 138 -3.71 -1.46 15.74
N TYR A 139 -2.71 -1.65 14.89
CA TYR A 139 -2.74 -1.24 13.49
C TYR A 139 -3.78 -2.02 12.67
N THR A 140 -3.95 -3.32 12.96
CA THR A 140 -4.92 -4.19 12.29
C THR A 140 -6.34 -3.76 12.60
N TYR A 141 -6.63 -3.41 13.85
CA TYR A 141 -7.97 -3.06 14.30
C TYR A 141 -8.23 -1.54 14.39
N LYS A 142 -7.30 -0.68 13.98
CA LYS A 142 -7.42 0.79 14.14
C LYS A 142 -8.76 1.39 13.69
N ASN A 143 -9.35 0.87 12.62
CA ASN A 143 -10.64 1.37 12.10
C ASN A 143 -11.85 1.03 13.00
N HIS A 144 -11.67 0.20 14.02
CA HIS A 144 -12.68 -0.09 15.05
C HIS A 144 -12.60 0.89 16.23
N PHE A 145 -11.47 1.59 16.37
CA PHE A 145 -11.18 2.52 17.47
C PHE A 145 -11.07 3.98 17.02
N ALA A 146 -11.02 4.21 15.71
CA ALA A 146 -10.95 5.54 15.11
C ALA A 146 -11.61 5.53 13.73
N SER A 147 -12.36 6.58 13.44
CA SER A 147 -12.91 6.88 12.11
C SER A 147 -12.26 8.16 11.57
N ASN A 148 -12.56 8.52 10.32
CA ASN A 148 -12.08 9.79 9.74
C ASN A 148 -12.60 11.03 10.50
N ASN A 149 -13.65 10.87 11.31
CA ASN A 149 -14.25 11.94 12.10
C ASN A 149 -13.86 11.87 13.60
N GLU A 150 -13.44 10.70 14.09
CA GLU A 150 -13.16 10.44 15.50
C GLU A 150 -11.78 9.79 15.64
N PRO A 151 -10.75 10.54 16.06
CA PRO A 151 -9.42 9.99 16.22
C PRO A 151 -9.38 8.97 17.37
N LEU A 152 -8.36 8.13 17.34
CA LEU A 152 -8.11 7.08 18.32
C LEU A 152 -8.04 7.70 19.73
N GLY A 153 -9.03 7.41 20.57
CA GLY A 153 -9.15 7.98 21.93
C GLY A 153 -10.48 8.68 22.21
N THR A 154 -11.27 9.02 21.19
CA THR A 154 -12.61 9.59 21.35
C THR A 154 -13.65 8.47 21.43
N ILE A 155 -13.71 7.75 22.56
CA ILE A 155 -14.77 6.76 22.81
C ILE A 155 -15.98 7.51 23.38
N GLU A 156 -17.08 7.60 22.63
CA GLU A 156 -18.35 8.13 23.15
C GLU A 156 -18.72 7.44 24.48
N GLY A 157 -18.93 8.23 25.53
CA GLY A 157 -19.34 7.74 26.86
C GLY A 157 -18.21 7.49 27.88
N ASN A 158 -16.94 7.75 27.55
CA ASN A 158 -15.81 7.72 28.48
C ASN A 158 -15.20 9.11 28.77
N GLU A 159 -15.99 10.17 28.60
CA GLU A 159 -15.58 11.52 29.00
C GLU A 159 -15.63 11.63 30.52
N VAL A 160 -14.50 12.02 31.13
CA VAL A 160 -14.45 12.35 32.55
C VAL A 160 -14.67 13.86 32.69
N ASP A 161 -15.89 14.24 33.06
CA ASP A 161 -16.21 15.63 33.40
C ASP A 161 -15.66 15.95 34.80
N ILE A 162 -14.54 16.67 34.86
CA ILE A 162 -13.96 17.15 36.12
C ILE A 162 -14.37 18.61 36.30
N SER A 163 -15.43 18.84 37.06
CA SER A 163 -15.79 20.16 37.56
C SER A 163 -15.02 20.46 38.85
N LEU A 164 -14.16 21.48 38.81
CA LEU A 164 -13.53 22.05 40.00
C LEU A 164 -14.48 23.07 40.62
N ASP A 165 -15.19 22.68 41.67
CA ASP A 165 -15.99 23.61 42.47
C ASP A 165 -15.13 24.27 43.55
N ILE A 166 -15.24 25.60 43.66
CA ILE A 166 -14.53 26.40 44.66
C ILE A 166 -15.51 26.80 45.78
N ASP A 167 -16.26 25.83 46.30
CA ASP A 167 -17.04 26.09 47.50
C ASP A 167 -16.11 26.13 48.72
N ARG A 168 -16.25 27.19 49.51
CA ARG A 168 -15.55 27.32 50.80
C ARG A 168 -16.06 26.23 51.75
N PRO A 169 -15.18 25.65 52.60
CA PRO A 169 -15.53 24.54 53.48
C PRO A 169 -16.64 24.88 54.48
#